data_AF-A0A4Y2MEL3-F1
#
_entry.id   AF-A0A4Y2MEL3-F1
#
_cell.length_a   1.000
_cell.length_b   1.000
_cell.length_c   1.000
_cell.angle_alpha   90.00
_cell.angle_beta   90.00
_cell.angle_gamma   90.00
#
_symmetry.space_group_name_H-M   'P 1'
#
loop_
_entity.id
_entity.type
_entity.pdbx_description
1 polymer ?
#
loop_
_entity_poly.entity_id
_entity_poly.type
_entity_poly.pdbx_seq_one_letter_code
_entity_poly.pdbx_strand_id
1 'polypeptide(L)'
;MVWAGVSEGGHSDFLVLHGRASTVVNYRDEILAPYVKQYAGAINEEFILMDDNALPHRARLVEEHIEDEGLERRDWPAESLDLNPTEQVWVYLGKQWDLVCSKRWLPVIVLTAFNASGLFGQCACLLIAKKFGKRVLFFSALLMQSASGVATAFSPNFICFAVFRCLAGLAIHGVLIAPSTLAHELNGWKLHSRVSLLCSAARSIGMVLLAGIVLFVGDWPNLALASSIPFLAFFLYSW
;
A
#
# COMPACT_ATOMS: atom_id res chain seq x y z
N MET A 1 -18.96 -6.95 13.92
CA MET A 1 -17.74 -7.51 13.31
C MET A 1 -18.15 -8.77 12.57
N VAL A 2 -17.49 -9.12 11.47
CA VAL A 2 -17.70 -10.41 10.79
C VAL A 2 -16.37 -11.16 10.81
N TRP A 3 -16.40 -12.45 11.10
CA TRP A 3 -15.24 -13.33 11.06
C TRP A 3 -15.52 -14.52 10.13
N ALA A 4 -14.51 -14.95 9.39
CA ALA A 4 -14.53 -16.17 8.59
C ALA A 4 -13.10 -16.68 8.39
N GLY A 5 -12.94 -17.99 8.28
CA GLY A 5 -11.70 -18.65 7.88
C GLY A 5 -11.79 -19.15 6.44
N VAL A 6 -10.68 -19.09 5.72
CA VAL A 6 -10.54 -19.64 4.37
C VAL A 6 -9.26 -20.47 4.33
N SER A 7 -9.32 -21.62 3.67
CA SER A 7 -8.18 -22.48 3.39
C SER A 7 -8.28 -23.05 1.98
N GLU A 8 -7.25 -23.75 1.51
CA GLU A 8 -7.32 -24.50 0.25
C GLU A 8 -8.41 -25.58 0.28
N GLY A 9 -8.66 -26.17 1.46
CA GLY A 9 -9.66 -27.23 1.65
C GLY A 9 -11.11 -26.74 1.79
N GLY A 10 -11.36 -25.42 1.81
CA GLY A 10 -12.70 -24.85 1.90
C GLY A 10 -12.76 -23.54 2.69
N HIS A 11 -13.93 -23.18 3.19
CA HIS A 11 -14.14 -21.97 4.00
C HIS A 11 -15.07 -22.26 5.18
N SER A 12 -14.94 -21.50 6.27
CA SER A 12 -15.92 -21.52 7.34
C SER A 12 -17.17 -20.74 6.95
N ASP A 13 -18.26 -20.92 7.69
CA ASP A 13 -19.40 -20.00 7.62
C ASP A 13 -19.03 -18.63 8.19
N PHE A 14 -19.74 -17.59 7.72
CA PHE A 14 -19.58 -16.24 8.25
C PHE A 14 -20.15 -16.13 9.66
N LEU A 15 -19.28 -15.78 10.61
CA LEU A 15 -19.67 -15.44 11.96
C LEU A 15 -19.93 -13.94 12.09
N VAL A 16 -21.20 -13.55 12.26
CA VAL A 16 -21.57 -12.14 12.45
C VAL A 16 -21.68 -11.80 13.94
N LEU A 17 -20.63 -11.18 14.48
CA LEU A 17 -20.57 -10.69 15.86
C LEU A 17 -21.30 -9.34 15.97
N HIS A 18 -22.53 -9.39 16.50
CA HIS A 18 -23.42 -8.23 16.62
C HIS A 18 -23.00 -7.31 17.79
N GLY A 19 -22.64 -6.06 17.48
CA GLY A 19 -22.47 -4.99 18.48
C GLY A 19 -21.29 -5.11 19.45
N ARG A 20 -20.37 -6.08 19.26
CA ARG A 20 -19.21 -6.29 20.15
C ARG A 20 -17.90 -5.83 19.51
N ALA A 21 -17.07 -5.16 20.30
CA ALA A 21 -15.69 -4.85 19.93
C ALA A 21 -14.82 -6.12 19.96
N SER A 22 -13.81 -6.19 19.09
CA SER A 22 -12.79 -7.25 19.11
C SER A 22 -11.88 -7.07 20.31
N THR A 23 -12.27 -7.61 21.46
CA THR A 23 -11.42 -7.71 22.64
C THR A 23 -10.69 -9.04 22.63
N VAL A 24 -9.59 -9.13 23.38
CA VAL A 24 -8.81 -10.37 23.54
C VAL A 24 -9.69 -11.53 23.99
N VAL A 25 -10.57 -11.29 24.97
CA VAL A 25 -11.45 -12.31 25.55
C VAL A 25 -12.49 -12.78 24.54
N ASN A 26 -13.14 -11.86 23.84
CA ASN A 26 -14.12 -12.21 22.81
C ASN A 26 -13.46 -12.99 21.66
N TYR A 27 -12.23 -12.64 21.29
CA TYR A 27 -11.49 -13.38 20.26
C TYR A 27 -11.18 -14.82 20.69
N ARG A 28 -10.74 -15.03 21.94
CA ARG A 28 -10.52 -16.38 22.47
C ARG A 28 -11.83 -17.19 22.53
N ASP A 29 -12.85 -16.63 23.17
CA ASP A 29 -14.06 -17.39 23.56
C ASP A 29 -15.06 -17.55 22.42
N GLU A 30 -15.16 -16.57 21.51
CA GLU A 30 -16.17 -16.56 20.46
C GLU A 30 -15.60 -16.93 19.09
N ILE A 31 -14.27 -16.93 18.90
CA ILE A 31 -13.64 -17.24 17.61
C ILE A 31 -12.71 -18.45 17.72
N LEU A 32 -11.64 -18.36 18.53
CA LEU A 32 -10.61 -19.41 18.58
C LEU A 32 -11.15 -20.75 19.09
N ALA A 33 -11.74 -20.75 20.29
CA ALA A 33 -12.21 -21.97 20.94
C ALA A 33 -13.33 -22.69 20.16
N PRO A 34 -14.40 -22.01 19.69
CA PRO A 34 -15.49 -22.69 19.01
C PRO A 34 -15.26 -22.92 17.52
N TYR A 35 -14.62 -22.01 16.78
CA TYR A 35 -14.56 -22.09 15.32
C TYR A 35 -13.19 -22.54 14.80
N VAL A 36 -12.10 -21.89 15.24
CA VAL A 36 -10.76 -22.19 14.72
C VAL A 36 -10.36 -23.62 15.06
N LYS A 37 -10.62 -24.08 16.29
CA LYS A 37 -10.35 -25.47 16.70
C LYS A 37 -11.14 -26.50 15.88
N GLN A 38 -12.43 -26.26 15.66
CA GLN A 38 -13.27 -27.16 14.86
C GLN A 38 -12.79 -27.22 13.41
N TYR A 39 -12.40 -26.07 12.88
CA TYR A 39 -11.90 -25.95 11.51
C TYR A 39 -10.52 -26.62 11.35
N ALA A 40 -9.63 -26.46 12.33
CA ALA A 40 -8.34 -27.17 12.39
C ALA A 40 -8.54 -28.69 12.40
N GLY A 41 -9.47 -29.18 13.22
CA GLY A 41 -9.83 -30.61 13.26
C GLY A 41 -10.41 -31.14 11.95
N ALA A 42 -11.02 -30.28 11.12
CA ALA A 42 -11.57 -30.67 9.82
C ALA A 42 -10.51 -30.74 8.70
N ILE A 43 -9.42 -29.96 8.81
CA ILE A 43 -8.36 -29.85 7.80
C ILE A 43 -7.19 -30.84 8.04
N ASN A 44 -7.12 -31.45 9.24
CA ASN A 44 -6.11 -32.46 9.65
C ASN A 44 -4.72 -31.86 10.00
N GLU A 45 -3.71 -32.70 10.27
CA GLU A 45 -2.41 -32.38 10.92
C GLU A 45 -1.54 -31.25 10.29
N GLU A 46 -1.87 -30.74 9.10
CA GLU A 46 -1.13 -29.63 8.45
C GLU A 46 -1.78 -28.25 8.64
N PHE A 47 -2.77 -28.12 9.53
CA PHE A 47 -3.42 -26.83 9.78
C PHE A 47 -2.46 -25.85 10.46
N ILE A 48 -2.11 -24.78 9.73
CA ILE A 48 -1.37 -23.63 10.27
C ILE A 48 -2.31 -22.43 10.34
N LEU A 49 -2.51 -21.90 11.54
CA LEU A 49 -3.28 -20.67 11.75
C LEU A 49 -2.50 -19.47 11.21
N MET A 50 -3.15 -18.68 10.37
CA MET A 50 -2.64 -17.39 9.91
C MET A 50 -3.62 -16.29 10.32
N ASP A 51 -3.09 -15.20 10.88
CA ASP A 51 -3.86 -14.04 11.32
C ASP A 51 -3.21 -12.71 10.87
N ASP A 52 -3.94 -11.61 11.01
CA ASP A 52 -3.55 -10.26 10.59
C ASP A 52 -2.67 -9.50 11.62
N ASN A 53 -2.18 -10.17 12.66
CA ASN A 53 -1.40 -9.58 13.75
C ASN A 53 -2.12 -8.49 14.55
N ALA A 54 -3.46 -8.43 14.53
CA ALA A 54 -4.21 -7.45 15.30
C ALA A 54 -3.90 -7.56 16.80
N LEU A 55 -4.10 -6.44 17.53
CA LEU A 55 -3.84 -6.35 18.97
C LEU A 55 -4.44 -7.51 19.79
N PRO A 56 -5.68 -7.97 19.52
CA PRO A 56 -6.24 -9.14 20.21
C PRO A 56 -5.47 -10.45 19.97
N HIS A 57 -4.92 -10.66 18.77
CA HIS A 57 -4.24 -11.90 18.37
C HIS A 57 -2.85 -12.03 19.01
N ARG A 58 -2.25 -10.89 19.36
CA ARG A 58 -0.94 -10.79 20.03
C ARG A 58 -1.01 -10.76 21.56
N ALA A 59 -2.20 -10.85 22.13
CA ALA A 59 -2.30 -10.87 23.57
C ALA A 59 -1.81 -12.21 24.12
N ARG A 60 -1.09 -12.16 25.23
CA ARG A 60 -0.55 -13.37 25.90
C ARG A 60 -1.62 -14.45 26.14
N LEU A 61 -2.83 -14.04 26.52
CA LEU A 61 -3.95 -14.94 26.76
C LEU A 61 -4.42 -15.70 25.50
N VAL A 62 -4.19 -15.13 24.32
CA VAL A 62 -4.47 -15.77 23.04
C VAL A 62 -3.32 -16.68 22.62
N GLU A 63 -2.06 -16.26 22.83
CA GLU A 63 -0.89 -17.12 22.59
C GLU A 63 -0.93 -18.37 23.46
N GLU A 64 -1.17 -18.23 24.76
CA GLU A 64 -1.32 -19.36 25.69
C GLU A 64 -2.45 -20.30 25.24
N HIS A 65 -3.57 -19.77 24.76
CA HIS A 65 -4.69 -20.59 24.29
C HIS A 65 -4.37 -21.34 22.99
N ILE A 66 -3.64 -20.72 22.05
CA ILE A 66 -3.20 -21.36 20.81
C ILE A 66 -2.23 -22.52 21.14
N GLU A 67 -1.30 -22.29 22.07
CA GLU A 67 -0.35 -23.31 22.54
C GLU A 67 -1.07 -24.47 23.26
N ASP A 68 -2.01 -24.16 24.17
CA ASP A 68 -2.80 -25.16 24.91
C ASP A 68 -3.64 -26.06 24.00
N GLU A 69 -4.12 -25.50 22.89
CA GLU A 69 -4.90 -26.21 21.87
C GLU A 69 -4.03 -26.94 20.84
N GLY A 70 -2.70 -26.84 20.95
CA GLY A 70 -1.75 -27.49 20.04
C GLY A 70 -1.81 -26.96 18.60
N LEU A 71 -2.27 -25.72 18.41
CA LEU A 71 -2.37 -25.10 17.10
C LEU A 71 -1.04 -24.45 16.71
N GLU A 72 -0.53 -24.79 15.52
CA GLU A 72 0.63 -24.10 14.96
C GLU A 72 0.19 -22.76 14.34
N ARG A 73 0.87 -21.66 14.71
CA ARG A 73 0.64 -20.33 14.13
C ARG A 73 1.80 -19.95 13.23
N ARG A 74 1.50 -19.45 12.03
CA ARG A 74 2.52 -18.97 11.11
C ARG A 74 3.24 -17.74 11.66
N ASP A 75 4.56 -17.70 11.51
CA ASP A 75 5.35 -16.51 11.83
C ASP A 75 5.02 -15.33 10.92
N TRP A 76 5.03 -14.12 11.50
CA TRP A 76 4.80 -12.88 10.73
C TRP A 76 6.08 -12.40 10.01
N PRO A 77 6.02 -11.99 8.73
CA PRO A 77 4.83 -11.58 8.01
C PRO A 77 4.03 -12.70 7.38
N ALA A 78 2.71 -12.60 7.47
CA ALA A 78 1.83 -13.58 6.90
C ALA A 78 1.95 -13.59 5.37
N GLU A 79 2.09 -14.80 4.82
CA GLU A 79 2.33 -15.04 3.39
C GLU A 79 1.03 -15.09 2.56
N SER A 80 -0.12 -14.75 3.16
CA SER A 80 -1.35 -14.66 2.38
C SER A 80 -1.29 -13.48 1.42
N LEU A 81 -1.73 -13.74 0.18
CA LEU A 81 -1.79 -12.76 -0.91
C LEU A 81 -2.73 -11.57 -0.61
N ASP A 82 -3.62 -11.73 0.38
CA ASP A 82 -4.72 -10.81 0.69
C ASP A 82 -4.39 -9.79 1.78
N LEU A 83 -3.27 -9.96 2.50
CA LEU A 83 -2.77 -8.96 3.42
C LEU A 83 -2.17 -7.82 2.61
N ASN A 84 -3.03 -6.83 2.33
CA ASN A 84 -2.75 -5.52 1.77
C ASN A 84 -1.26 -5.33 1.49
N PRO A 85 -0.80 -5.42 0.23
CA PRO A 85 0.63 -5.38 -0.09
C PRO A 85 1.35 -4.16 0.49
N THR A 86 0.61 -3.09 0.75
CA THR A 86 1.09 -1.91 1.48
C THR A 86 1.54 -2.24 2.91
N GLU A 87 0.80 -3.08 3.65
CA GLU A 87 1.15 -3.53 5.01
C GLU A 87 2.40 -4.39 5.02
N GLN A 88 2.58 -5.29 4.05
CA GLN A 88 3.82 -6.05 3.91
C GLN A 88 5.03 -5.13 3.70
N VAL A 89 4.91 -4.13 2.82
CA VAL A 89 5.95 -3.10 2.62
C VAL A 89 6.21 -2.33 3.92
N TRP A 90 5.18 -1.92 4.65
CA TRP A 90 5.34 -1.22 5.93
C TRP A 90 6.03 -2.08 6.99
N VAL A 91 5.76 -3.39 7.04
CA VAL A 91 6.43 -4.32 7.95
C VAL A 91 7.91 -4.45 7.60
N TYR A 92 8.26 -4.58 6.32
CA TYR A 92 9.66 -4.64 5.90
C TYR A 92 10.40 -3.36 6.27
N LEU A 93 9.84 -2.19 5.95
CA LEU A 93 10.42 -0.89 6.32
C LEU A 93 10.56 -0.75 7.84
N GLY A 94 9.59 -1.27 8.58
CA GLY A 94 9.59 -1.30 10.04
C GLY A 94 10.71 -2.15 10.63
N LYS A 95 10.96 -3.34 10.06
CA LYS A 95 12.08 -4.21 10.45
C LYS A 95 13.43 -3.59 10.10
N GLN A 96 13.55 -2.99 8.91
CA GLN A 96 14.82 -2.42 8.42
C GLN A 96 15.32 -1.23 9.26
N TRP A 97 14.41 -0.36 9.73
CA TRP A 97 14.76 0.83 10.50
C TRP A 97 14.31 0.77 11.96
N ASP A 98 13.98 -0.42 12.46
CA ASP A 98 13.54 -0.68 13.84
C ASP A 98 12.48 0.31 14.33
N LEU A 99 11.38 0.41 13.56
CA LEU A 99 10.27 1.35 13.81
C LEU A 99 9.21 0.75 14.77
N VAL A 100 9.61 -0.16 15.64
CA VAL A 100 8.70 -0.92 16.52
C VAL A 100 8.35 -0.12 17.79
N CYS A 101 7.28 -0.52 18.49
CA CYS A 101 6.83 0.02 19.77
C CYS A 101 6.58 1.54 19.79
N SER A 102 7.56 2.35 20.22
CA SER A 102 7.44 3.80 20.38
C SER A 102 7.54 4.57 19.06
N LYS A 103 7.96 3.92 17.97
CA LYS A 103 8.18 4.53 16.65
C LYS A 103 7.14 4.12 15.59
N ARG A 104 6.11 3.33 15.97
CA ARG A 104 5.09 2.80 15.05
C ARG A 104 4.28 3.88 14.32
N TRP A 105 4.23 5.09 14.86
CA TRP A 105 3.53 6.25 14.27
C TRP A 105 4.34 6.96 13.18
N LEU A 106 5.66 6.72 13.08
CA LEU A 106 6.53 7.39 12.10
C LEU A 106 6.12 7.11 10.63
N PRO A 107 5.84 5.86 10.21
CA PRO A 107 5.30 5.59 8.87
C PRO A 107 4.03 6.37 8.55
N VAL A 108 3.11 6.47 9.53
CA VAL A 108 1.86 7.22 9.39
C VAL A 108 2.14 8.71 9.18
N ILE A 109 3.11 9.27 9.90
CA ILE A 109 3.55 10.65 9.67
C ILE A 109 4.14 10.85 8.29
N VAL A 110 4.95 9.91 7.80
CA VAL A 110 5.49 10.03 6.44
C VAL A 110 4.37 10.00 5.41
N LEU A 111 3.36 9.14 5.60
CA LEU A 111 2.19 9.10 4.73
C LEU A 111 1.36 10.39 4.79
N THR A 112 1.13 10.96 5.97
CA THR A 112 0.39 12.22 6.09
C THR A 112 1.20 13.39 5.53
N ALA A 113 2.51 13.45 5.79
CA ALA A 113 3.40 14.44 5.21
C ALA A 113 3.45 14.35 3.68
N PHE A 114 3.47 13.13 3.13
CA PHE A 114 3.36 12.87 1.69
C PHE A 114 2.06 13.46 1.11
N ASN A 115 0.91 13.15 1.71
CA ASN A 115 -0.38 13.68 1.24
C ASN A 115 -0.46 15.21 1.39
N ALA A 116 0.03 15.77 2.50
CA ALA A 116 0.11 17.20 2.72
C ALA A 116 0.99 17.89 1.68
N SER A 117 2.16 17.30 1.37
CA SER A 117 3.05 17.80 0.33
C SER A 117 2.38 17.81 -1.04
N GLY A 118 1.51 16.85 -1.35
CA GLY A 118 0.67 16.86 -2.56
C GLY A 118 -0.23 18.09 -2.66
N LEU A 119 -0.88 18.48 -1.56
CA LEU A 119 -1.71 19.69 -1.52
C LEU A 119 -0.90 20.95 -1.83
N PHE A 120 0.27 21.10 -1.23
CA PHE A 120 1.18 22.21 -1.54
C PHE A 120 1.70 22.14 -2.99
N GLY A 121 1.99 20.93 -3.46
CA GLY A 121 2.41 20.64 -4.82
C GLY A 121 1.39 21.08 -5.85
N GLN A 122 0.09 20.92 -5.57
CA GLN A 122 -0.98 21.38 -6.45
C GLN A 122 -0.94 22.90 -6.66
N CYS A 123 -0.76 23.68 -5.60
CA CYS A 123 -0.60 25.14 -5.69
C CYS A 123 0.65 25.51 -6.52
N ALA A 124 1.78 24.87 -6.26
CA ALA A 124 3.02 25.09 -7.02
C ALA A 124 2.86 24.75 -8.50
N CYS A 125 2.21 23.64 -8.82
CA CYS A 125 1.92 23.20 -10.19
C CYS A 125 1.07 24.25 -10.94
N LEU A 126 0.08 24.85 -10.28
CA LEU A 126 -0.75 25.90 -10.88
C LEU A 126 0.07 27.14 -11.24
N LEU A 127 1.01 27.55 -10.38
CA LEU A 127 1.89 28.70 -10.64
C LEU A 127 2.85 28.40 -11.80
N ILE A 128 3.44 27.21 -11.83
CA ILE A 128 4.35 26.78 -12.90
C ILE A 128 3.60 26.67 -14.23
N ALA A 129 2.41 26.07 -14.25
CA ALA A 129 1.59 25.98 -15.46
C ALA A 129 1.24 27.36 -16.03
N LYS A 130 0.93 28.33 -15.16
CA LYS A 130 0.62 29.71 -15.58
C LYS A 130 1.85 30.44 -16.13
N LYS A 131 3.02 30.26 -15.51
CA LYS A 131 4.23 31.02 -15.85
C LYS A 131 5.04 30.41 -17.00
N PHE A 132 5.18 29.09 -17.02
CA PHE A 132 6.06 28.36 -17.93
C PHE A 132 5.31 27.43 -18.90
N GLY A 133 3.99 27.31 -18.74
CA GLY A 133 3.15 26.44 -19.57
C GLY A 133 3.05 25.00 -19.05
N LYS A 134 2.06 24.28 -19.58
CA LYS A 134 1.70 22.92 -19.11
C LYS A 134 2.71 21.85 -19.54
N ARG A 135 3.38 22.03 -20.68
CA ARG A 135 4.42 21.11 -21.16
C ARG A 135 5.62 21.08 -20.20
N VAL A 136 6.12 22.27 -19.81
CA VAL A 136 7.23 22.39 -18.85
C VAL A 136 6.82 21.85 -17.47
N LEU A 137 5.59 22.12 -17.04
CA LEU A 137 5.05 21.53 -15.81
C LEU A 137 5.12 19.99 -15.84
N PHE A 138 4.62 19.36 -16.91
CA PHE A 138 4.59 17.90 -16.99
C PHE A 138 6.00 17.29 -16.90
N PHE A 139 6.94 17.77 -17.70
CA PHE A 139 8.31 17.23 -17.72
C PHE A 139 9.08 17.50 -16.42
N SER A 140 8.94 18.69 -15.83
CA SER A 140 9.58 19.00 -14.55
C SER A 140 9.02 18.17 -13.40
N ALA A 141 7.70 17.96 -13.35
CA ALA A 141 7.06 17.09 -12.37
C ALA A 141 7.47 15.62 -12.56
N LEU A 142 7.53 15.13 -13.81
CA LEU A 142 7.96 13.77 -14.12
C LEU A 142 9.40 13.51 -13.68
N LEU A 143 10.31 14.45 -13.94
CA LEU A 143 11.70 14.38 -13.49
C LEU A 143 11.78 14.36 -11.95
N MET A 144 11.06 15.27 -11.28
CA MET A 144 11.06 15.34 -9.81
C MET A 144 10.52 14.05 -9.18
N GLN A 145 9.43 13.49 -9.73
CA GLN A 145 8.82 12.24 -9.29
C GLN A 145 9.75 11.04 -9.50
N SER A 146 10.37 10.91 -10.67
CA SER A 146 11.24 9.77 -11.00
C SER A 146 12.57 9.83 -10.24
N ALA A 147 13.20 10.99 -10.14
CA ALA A 147 14.43 11.18 -9.40
C ALA A 147 14.26 10.90 -7.90
N SER A 148 13.16 11.40 -7.30
CA SER A 148 12.85 11.13 -5.89
C SER A 148 12.48 9.67 -5.64
N GLY A 149 11.79 9.01 -6.58
CA GLY A 149 11.49 7.58 -6.52
C GLY A 149 12.74 6.71 -6.53
N VAL A 150 13.69 6.98 -7.44
CA VAL A 150 15.00 6.30 -7.48
C VAL A 150 15.81 6.59 -6.22
N ALA A 151 15.86 7.85 -5.77
CA ALA A 151 16.58 8.23 -4.55
C ALA A 151 16.01 7.54 -3.29
N THR A 152 14.70 7.29 -3.25
CA THR A 152 14.05 6.54 -2.16
C THR A 152 14.60 5.11 -2.06
N ALA A 153 14.83 4.43 -3.19
CA ALA A 153 15.35 3.07 -3.20
C ALA A 153 16.74 2.94 -2.56
N PHE A 154 17.55 4.00 -2.62
CA PHE A 154 18.90 4.05 -2.05
C PHE A 154 18.98 4.81 -0.72
N SER A 155 17.84 5.05 -0.06
CA SER A 155 17.82 5.85 1.17
C SER A 155 18.55 5.14 2.33
N PRO A 156 19.61 5.74 2.91
CA PRO A 156 20.38 5.09 3.98
C PRO A 156 19.67 5.14 5.34
N ASN A 157 18.86 6.19 5.55
CA ASN A 157 18.20 6.49 6.81
C ASN A 157 16.72 6.81 6.58
N PHE A 158 15.90 6.60 7.61
CA PHE A 158 14.46 6.90 7.58
C PHE A 158 14.14 8.37 7.24
N ILE A 159 14.99 9.32 7.66
CA ILE A 159 14.79 10.75 7.35
C ILE A 159 14.97 11.00 5.84
N CYS A 160 16.00 10.41 5.21
CA CYS A 160 16.21 10.52 3.77
C CYS A 160 15.02 9.94 3.01
N PHE A 161 14.53 8.77 3.44
CA PHE A 161 13.31 8.16 2.92
C PHE A 161 12.11 9.10 3.00
N ALA A 162 11.87 9.70 4.17
CA ALA A 162 10.76 10.64 4.39
C ALA A 162 10.87 11.88 3.48
N VAL A 163 12.05 12.48 3.37
CA VAL A 163 12.30 13.65 2.52
C VAL A 163 12.06 13.33 1.05
N PHE A 164 12.61 12.22 0.54
CA PHE A 164 12.40 11.82 -0.85
C PHE A 164 10.93 11.51 -1.14
N ARG A 165 10.20 10.90 -0.19
CA ARG A 165 8.75 10.71 -0.31
C ARG A 165 8.02 12.05 -0.36
N CYS A 166 8.33 13.02 0.50
CA CYS A 166 7.71 14.35 0.42
C CYS A 166 8.00 15.07 -0.91
N LEU A 167 9.20 14.94 -1.46
CA LEU A 167 9.54 15.48 -2.78
C LEU A 167 8.73 14.82 -3.91
N ALA A 168 8.55 13.49 -3.83
CA ALA A 168 7.65 12.77 -4.73
C ALA A 168 6.20 13.28 -4.59
N GLY A 169 5.73 13.49 -3.36
CA GLY A 169 4.38 14.00 -3.10
C GLY A 169 4.12 15.37 -3.72
N LEU A 170 5.10 16.29 -3.71
CA LEU A 170 4.98 17.58 -4.40
C LEU A 170 4.76 17.46 -5.92
N ALA A 171 5.28 16.41 -6.55
CA ALA A 171 5.21 16.19 -8.00
C ALA A 171 3.92 15.51 -8.47
N ILE A 172 3.24 14.77 -7.58
CA ILE A 172 2.18 13.82 -7.96
C ILE A 172 1.05 14.46 -8.76
N HIS A 173 0.60 15.64 -8.36
CA HIS A 173 -0.48 16.36 -9.05
C HIS A 173 -0.05 16.86 -10.43
N GLY A 174 1.21 17.25 -10.59
CA GLY A 174 1.77 17.64 -11.88
C GLY A 174 1.73 16.47 -12.87
N VAL A 175 2.14 15.28 -12.43
CA VAL A 175 2.14 14.07 -13.27
C VAL A 175 0.73 13.58 -13.60
N LEU A 176 -0.22 13.65 -12.65
CA LEU A 176 -1.58 13.15 -12.86
C LEU A 176 -2.49 14.11 -13.65
N ILE A 177 -2.34 15.42 -13.45
CA ILE A 177 -3.27 16.44 -14.00
C ILE A 177 -2.72 17.05 -15.31
N ALA A 178 -1.41 17.24 -15.46
CA ALA A 178 -0.86 17.90 -16.65
C ALA A 178 -1.16 17.13 -17.96
N PRO A 179 -1.03 15.79 -18.04
CA PRO A 179 -1.32 15.06 -19.28
C PRO A 179 -2.80 15.12 -19.68
N SER A 180 -3.70 15.00 -18.71
CA SER A 180 -5.15 15.03 -18.97
C SER A 180 -5.59 16.42 -19.42
N THR A 181 -5.04 17.48 -18.84
CA THR A 181 -5.31 18.86 -19.30
C THR A 181 -4.72 19.13 -20.69
N LEU A 182 -3.49 18.69 -20.97
CA LEU A 182 -2.89 18.78 -22.31
C LEU A 182 -3.72 18.00 -23.36
N ALA A 183 -4.20 16.80 -23.03
CA ALA A 183 -5.02 16.00 -23.93
C ALA A 183 -6.35 16.68 -24.28
N HIS A 184 -6.97 17.39 -23.33
CA HIS A 184 -8.16 18.19 -23.59
C HIS A 184 -7.85 19.40 -24.50
N GLU A 185 -6.71 20.07 -24.29
CA GLU A 185 -6.29 21.22 -25.10
C GLU A 185 -6.00 20.84 -26.56
N LEU A 186 -5.41 19.67 -26.79
CA LEU A 186 -5.08 19.19 -28.15
C LEU A 186 -6.31 18.75 -28.96
N ASN A 187 -7.32 18.18 -28.30
CA ASN A 187 -8.48 17.59 -28.99
C ASN A 187 -9.70 18.51 -29.11
N GLY A 188 -9.67 19.68 -28.44
CA GLY A 188 -10.77 20.64 -28.41
C GLY A 188 -12.05 20.11 -27.74
N TRP A 189 -13.05 20.98 -27.57
CA TRP A 189 -14.23 20.75 -26.72
C TRP A 189 -15.11 19.55 -27.12
N LYS A 190 -15.15 19.18 -28.42
CA LYS A 190 -16.07 18.17 -28.96
C LYS A 190 -15.79 16.74 -28.48
N LEU A 191 -14.55 16.45 -28.05
CA LEU A 191 -14.12 15.11 -27.65
C LEU A 191 -13.84 14.96 -26.15
N HIS A 192 -14.14 15.97 -25.33
CA HIS A 192 -13.78 16.01 -23.90
C HIS A 192 -14.22 14.76 -23.13
N SER A 193 -15.45 14.29 -23.34
CA SER A 193 -15.96 13.10 -22.63
C SER A 193 -15.15 11.84 -22.96
N ARG A 194 -14.77 11.63 -24.24
CA ARG A 194 -14.00 10.46 -24.64
C ARG A 194 -12.54 10.56 -24.18
N VAL A 195 -11.94 11.74 -24.24
CA VAL A 195 -10.56 11.98 -23.75
C VAL A 195 -10.49 11.75 -22.25
N SER A 196 -11.45 12.28 -21.48
CA SER A 196 -11.52 12.07 -20.04
C SER A 196 -11.69 10.59 -19.69
N LEU A 197 -12.55 9.87 -20.42
CA LEU A 197 -12.74 8.42 -20.25
C LEU A 197 -11.44 7.65 -20.52
N LEU A 198 -10.74 7.96 -21.62
CA LEU A 198 -9.48 7.31 -21.99
C LEU A 198 -8.39 7.57 -20.94
N CYS A 199 -8.23 8.81 -20.48
CA CYS A 199 -7.30 9.15 -19.42
C CYS A 199 -7.63 8.42 -18.10
N SER A 200 -8.92 8.27 -17.78
CA SER A 200 -9.34 7.50 -16.61
C SER A 200 -9.08 6.02 -16.73
N ALA A 201 -9.37 5.43 -17.89
CA ALA A 201 -9.09 4.02 -18.16
C ALA A 201 -7.58 3.74 -18.06
N ALA A 202 -6.74 4.58 -18.67
CA ALA A 202 -5.28 4.45 -18.61
C ALA A 202 -4.76 4.49 -17.16
N ARG A 203 -5.33 5.35 -16.31
CA ARG A 203 -4.97 5.43 -14.89
C ARG A 203 -5.35 4.16 -14.14
N SER A 204 -6.56 3.65 -14.35
CA SER A 204 -7.02 2.41 -13.70
C SER A 204 -6.17 1.21 -14.11
N ILE A 205 -5.84 1.10 -15.41
CA ILE A 205 -4.93 0.06 -15.92
C ILE A 205 -3.54 0.19 -15.26
N GLY A 206 -3.02 1.42 -15.13
CA GLY A 206 -1.75 1.67 -14.44
C GLY A 206 -1.75 1.19 -12.98
N MET A 207 -2.84 1.41 -12.24
CA MET A 207 -2.97 0.93 -10.86
C MET A 207 -3.03 -0.60 -10.78
N VAL A 208 -3.73 -1.26 -11.71
CA VAL A 208 -3.80 -2.73 -11.80
C VAL A 208 -2.44 -3.33 -12.13
N LEU A 209 -1.72 -2.74 -13.09
CA LEU A 209 -0.36 -3.16 -13.43
C LEU A 209 0.59 -2.98 -12.25
N LEU A 210 0.49 -1.86 -11.53
CA LEU A 210 1.30 -1.63 -10.33
C LEU A 210 1.03 -2.68 -9.26
N ALA A 211 -0.25 -3.01 -9.00
CA ALA A 211 -0.61 -4.08 -8.07
C ALA A 211 0.00 -5.43 -8.50
N GLY A 212 -0.02 -5.75 -9.79
CA GLY A 212 0.67 -6.91 -10.34
C GLY A 212 2.18 -6.89 -10.06
N ILE A 213 2.86 -5.77 -10.30
CA ILE A 213 4.31 -5.63 -10.04
C ILE A 213 4.63 -5.85 -8.55
N VAL A 214 3.81 -5.33 -7.64
CA VAL A 214 4.00 -5.52 -6.20
C VAL A 214 3.96 -7.01 -5.83
N LEU A 215 3.08 -7.81 -6.46
CA LEU A 215 3.00 -9.25 -6.21
C LEU A 215 4.23 -10.02 -6.70
N PHE A 216 4.91 -9.54 -7.74
CA PHE A 216 6.13 -10.18 -8.26
C PHE A 216 7.41 -9.70 -7.58
N VAL A 217 7.40 -8.53 -6.94
CA VAL A 217 8.59 -7.89 -6.37
C VAL A 217 8.44 -7.79 -4.85
N GLY A 218 9.04 -8.73 -4.12
CA GLY A 218 8.98 -8.78 -2.65
C GLY A 218 9.82 -7.72 -1.92
N ASP A 219 10.79 -7.09 -2.59
CA ASP A 219 11.67 -6.09 -2.00
C ASP A 219 11.21 -4.66 -2.32
N TRP A 220 11.00 -3.84 -1.29
CA TRP A 220 10.55 -2.46 -1.47
C TRP A 220 11.52 -1.54 -2.26
N PRO A 221 12.87 -1.70 -2.21
CA PRO A 221 13.76 -0.88 -3.03
C PRO A 221 13.61 -1.22 -4.51
N ASN A 222 13.50 -2.52 -4.82
CA ASN A 222 13.27 -3.01 -6.18
C ASN A 222 11.91 -2.55 -6.70
N LEU A 223 10.89 -2.49 -5.84
CA LEU A 223 9.57 -1.94 -6.18
C LEU A 223 9.63 -0.43 -6.51
N ALA A 224 10.39 0.34 -5.73
CA ALA A 224 10.60 1.77 -5.99
C ALA A 224 11.34 2.00 -7.32
N LEU A 225 12.32 1.15 -7.65
CA LEU A 225 13.02 1.19 -8.94
C LEU A 225 12.13 0.77 -10.10
N ALA A 226 11.42 -0.35 -9.98
CA ALA A 226 10.53 -0.88 -11.01
C ALA A 226 9.43 0.13 -11.40
N SER A 227 8.91 0.88 -10.42
CA SER A 227 7.93 1.93 -10.67
C SER A 227 8.55 3.22 -11.24
N SER A 228 9.80 3.57 -10.92
CA SER A 228 10.38 4.88 -11.27
C SER A 228 11.23 4.87 -12.56
N ILE A 229 11.90 3.76 -12.86
CA ILE A 229 12.79 3.62 -14.03
C ILE A 229 12.04 3.82 -15.36
N PRO A 230 10.84 3.25 -15.60
CA PRO A 230 10.13 3.46 -16.85
C PRO A 230 9.81 4.94 -17.12
N PHE A 231 9.47 5.69 -16.07
CA PHE A 231 9.19 7.12 -16.18
C PHE A 231 10.46 7.94 -16.43
N LEU A 232 11.59 7.56 -15.83
CA LEU A 232 12.87 8.20 -16.07
C LEU A 232 13.38 7.94 -17.50
N ALA A 233 13.25 6.69 -17.98
CA ALA A 233 13.57 6.33 -19.34
C ALA A 233 12.68 7.08 -20.35
N PHE A 234 11.37 7.18 -20.07
CA PHE A 234 10.46 7.97 -20.89
C PHE A 234 10.88 9.45 -20.92
N PHE A 235 11.24 10.04 -19.77
CA PHE A 235 11.74 11.41 -19.71
C PHE A 235 12.98 11.62 -20.58
N LEU A 236 13.96 10.72 -20.50
CA LEU A 236 15.19 10.78 -21.30
C LEU A 236 14.92 10.60 -22.80
N TYR A 237 13.91 9.80 -23.18
CA TYR A 237 13.53 9.60 -24.58
C TYR A 237 12.74 10.77 -25.17
N SER A 238 11.93 11.45 -24.36
CA SER A 238 10.98 12.47 -24.80
C SER A 238 11.52 13.91 -24.75
N TRP A 239 12.78 14.07 -24.38
CA TRP A 239 13.55 15.31 -24.42
C TRP A 239 14.18 15.52 -25.80
#